data_AF-A0A1H0EYG7-F1
#
_entry.id   AF-A0A1H0EYG7-F1
#
_cell.length_a   1.000
_cell.length_b   1.000
_cell.length_c   1.000
_cell.angle_alpha   90.00
_cell.angle_beta   90.00
_cell.angle_gamma   90.00
#
_symmetry.space_group_name_H-M   'P 1'
#
loop_
_entity.id
_entity.type
_entity.pdbx_description
1 polymer ?
#
loop_
_entity_poly.entity_id
_entity_poly.type
_entity_poly.pdbx_seq_one_letter_code
_entity_poly.pdbx_strand_id
1 'polypeptide(L)' 'MAVCCSISQPADLRKAFAYHLSAATAGFAQSQYKVGHAYEYGWGGSQDRTAAIDWYKKAALQGLEPAKDALKRMGVVDI' A
#
# COMPACT_ATOMS: atom_id res chain seq x y z
N MET A 1 -2.06 31.13 16.79
CA MET A 1 -2.35 31.15 15.34
C MET A 1 -1.04 31.15 14.57
N ALA A 2 -1.02 30.54 13.37
CA ALA A 2 0.11 30.20 12.47
C ALA A 2 0.86 28.91 12.87
N VAL A 3 0.55 27.71 12.37
CA VAL A 3 0.45 27.17 10.98
C VAL A 3 1.78 27.24 10.24
N CYS A 4 2.57 26.15 10.31
CA CYS A 4 2.87 25.26 9.17
C CYS A 4 4.15 24.43 9.48
N CYS A 5 3.97 23.24 10.08
CA CYS A 5 5.04 22.26 10.17
C CYS A 5 5.16 21.54 8.82
N SER A 6 5.82 22.19 7.86
CA SER A 6 6.52 21.51 6.76
C SER A 6 7.81 20.97 7.41
N ILE A 7 8.16 19.69 7.44
CA ILE A 7 8.38 18.78 6.32
C ILE A 7 8.68 17.36 6.90
N SER A 8 7.96 16.35 6.38
CA SER A 8 8.33 14.92 6.28
C SER A 8 9.25 14.30 7.35
N GLN A 9 8.67 13.76 8.43
CA GLN A 9 9.41 12.90 9.37
C GLN A 9 9.19 11.40 9.06
N PRO A 10 10.24 10.56 9.12
CA PRO A 10 10.14 9.11 8.87
C PRO A 10 9.27 8.39 9.91
N ALA A 11 9.03 9.01 11.07
CA ALA A 11 8.12 8.50 12.10
C ALA A 11 6.67 8.44 11.62
N ASP A 12 6.26 9.35 10.74
CA ASP A 12 4.89 9.37 10.22
C ASP A 12 4.67 8.32 9.14
N LEU A 13 5.71 7.89 8.43
CA LEU A 13 5.59 6.79 7.46
C LEU A 13 5.18 5.48 8.15
N ARG A 14 5.75 5.20 9.33
CA ARG A 14 5.40 4.01 10.11
C ARG A 14 3.98 4.09 10.68
N LYS A 15 3.54 5.28 11.11
CA LYS A 15 2.15 5.51 11.54
C LYS A 15 1.15 5.44 10.37
N ALA A 16 1.49 6.02 9.23
CA ALA A 16 0.69 5.97 8.03
C ALA A 16 0.52 4.53 7.53
N PHE A 17 1.60 3.74 7.57
CA PHE A 17 1.53 2.31 7.25
C PHE A 17 0.61 1.55 8.20
N ALA A 18 0.72 1.80 9.51
CA ALA A 18 -0.19 1.21 10.50
C ALA A 18 -1.66 1.59 10.25
N TYR A 19 -1.93 2.85 9.89
CA TYR A 19 -3.28 3.31 9.55
C TYR A 19 -3.82 2.63 8.29
N HIS A 20 -2.98 2.50 7.25
CA HIS A 20 -3.34 1.78 6.03
C HIS A 20 -3.55 0.29 6.28
N LEU A 21 -2.80 -0.35 7.18
CA LEU A 21 -3.05 -1.73 7.59
C LEU A 21 -4.42 -1.88 8.26
N SER A 22 -4.76 -1.04 9.23
CA SER A 22 -6.07 -1.07 9.88
C SER A 22 -7.23 -0.83 8.90
N ALA A 23 -7.04 0.05 7.92
CA ALA A 23 -8.04 0.28 6.88
C ALA A 23 -8.08 -0.89 5.86
N ALA A 24 -6.94 -1.53 5.57
CA ALA A 24 -6.88 -2.68 4.69
C ALA A 24 -7.58 -3.90 5.30
N THR A 25 -7.48 -4.10 6.62
CA THR A 25 -8.23 -5.14 7.36
C THR A 25 -9.72 -4.84 7.45
N ALA A 26 -10.11 -3.56 7.47
CA ALA A 26 -11.50 -3.14 7.33
C ALA A 26 -12.07 -3.36 5.92
N GLY A 27 -11.26 -3.84 4.97
CA GLY A 27 -11.70 -4.17 3.62
C GLY A 27 -11.57 -3.03 2.62
N PHE A 28 -10.93 -1.90 2.94
CA PHE A 28 -10.75 -0.84 1.95
C PHE A 28 -9.71 -1.21 0.89
N ALA A 29 -10.17 -1.42 -0.35
CA ALA A 29 -9.29 -1.74 -1.49
C ALA A 29 -8.17 -0.72 -1.73
N GLN A 30 -8.45 0.58 -1.57
CA GLN A 30 -7.42 1.63 -1.70
C GLN A 30 -6.32 1.50 -0.64
N SER A 31 -6.68 1.08 0.57
CA SER A 31 -5.71 0.90 1.66
C SER A 31 -4.89 -0.36 1.44
N GLN A 32 -5.50 -1.45 0.95
CA GLN A 32 -4.78 -2.66 0.53
C GLN A 32 -3.76 -2.36 -0.58
N TYR A 33 -4.13 -1.54 -1.57
CA TYR A 33 -3.19 -1.05 -2.59
C TYR A 33 -2.03 -0.27 -1.98
N LYS A 34 -2.30 0.67 -1.07
CA LYS A 34 -1.25 1.47 -0.41
C LYS A 34 -0.31 0.62 0.46
N VAL A 35 -0.83 -0.42 1.11
CA VAL A 35 -0.02 -1.39 1.86
C VAL A 35 0.88 -2.16 0.90
N GLY A 36 0.34 -2.66 -0.23
CA GLY A 36 1.13 -3.32 -1.26
C GLY A 36 2.24 -2.43 -1.82
N HIS A 37 1.92 -1.16 -2.09
CA HIS A 37 2.88 -0.15 -2.54
C HIS A 37 3.97 0.10 -1.49
N ALA A 38 3.62 0.20 -0.21
CA ALA A 38 4.61 0.35 0.85
C ALA A 38 5.57 -0.86 0.96
N TYR A 39 5.10 -2.09 0.71
CA TYR A 39 5.97 -3.28 0.62
C TYR A 39 6.81 -3.29 -0.65
N GLU A 40 6.30 -2.77 -1.77
CA GLU A 40 7.03 -2.64 -3.03
C GLU A 40 8.19 -1.63 -2.93
N TYR A 41 8.01 -0.54 -2.18
CA TYR A 41 9.03 0.50 -1.98
C TYR A 41 9.83 0.35 -0.67
N GLY A 42 9.49 -0.63 0.17
CA GLY A 42 10.20 -0.89 1.43
C GLY A 42 10.03 0.20 2.49
N TRP A 43 8.89 0.90 2.54
CA TRP A 43 8.61 2.01 3.48
C TRP A 43 8.63 1.63 4.97
N GLY A 44 8.84 0.34 5.30
CA GLY A 44 8.97 -0.18 6.66
C GLY A 44 10.27 -0.95 6.95
N GLY A 45 11.25 -0.95 6.03
CA GLY A 45 12.58 -1.52 6.26
C GLY A 45 12.92 -2.79 5.47
N SER A 46 11.97 -3.41 4.76
CA SER A 46 12.27 -4.50 3.82
C SER A 46 11.30 -4.46 2.66
N GLN A 47 11.85 -4.66 1.46
CA GLN A 47 11.10 -4.71 0.22
C GLN A 47 10.64 -6.15 -0.01
N ASP A 48 9.33 -6.37 0.03
CA ASP A 48 8.74 -7.69 -0.08
C ASP A 48 7.75 -7.72 -1.23
N ARG A 49 8.26 -8.01 -2.45
CA ARG A 49 7.40 -8.08 -3.65
C ARG A 49 6.31 -9.14 -3.51
N THR A 50 6.59 -10.28 -2.88
CA THR A 50 5.60 -11.34 -2.66
C THR A 50 4.46 -10.86 -1.77
N ALA A 51 4.77 -10.13 -0.69
CA ALA A 51 3.75 -9.53 0.17
C ALA A 51 2.97 -8.43 -0.57
N ALA A 52 3.64 -7.60 -1.37
CA ALA A 52 3.00 -6.59 -2.20
C ALA A 52 1.98 -7.19 -3.18
N ILE A 53 2.34 -8.29 -3.85
CA ILE A 53 1.46 -9.01 -4.77
C ILE A 53 0.20 -9.53 -4.04
N ASP A 54 0.34 -10.11 -2.85
CA ASP A 54 -0.80 -10.61 -2.07
C ASP A 54 -1.79 -9.48 -1.73
N TRP A 55 -1.27 -8.32 -1.30
CA TRP A 55 -2.08 -7.14 -1.01
C TRP A 55 -2.74 -6.55 -2.25
N TYR A 56 -2.03 -6.47 -3.37
CA TYR A 56 -2.62 -6.02 -4.63
C TYR A 56 -3.67 -6.99 -5.17
N LYS A 57 -3.50 -8.31 -4.99
CA LYS A 57 -4.53 -9.30 -5.37
C LYS A 57 -5.82 -9.06 -4.60
N LYS A 58 -5.75 -8.85 -3.29
CA LYS A 58 -6.92 -8.51 -2.47
C LYS A 58 -7.62 -7.24 -2.95
N ALA A 59 -6.85 -6.20 -3.30
CA ALA A 59 -7.40 -4.96 -3.85
C ALA A 59 -8.01 -5.16 -5.26
N ALA A 60 -7.38 -5.96 -6.12
CA ALA A 60 -7.84 -6.27 -7.46
C ALA A 60 -9.14 -7.10 -7.45
N LEU A 61 -9.27 -8.04 -6.49
CA LEU A 61 -10.49 -8.82 -6.26
C LEU A 61 -11.69 -7.92 -5.89
N GLN A 62 -11.43 -6.78 -5.25
CA GLN A 62 -12.45 -5.78 -4.97
C GLN A 62 -12.77 -4.86 -6.18
N GLY A 63 -12.16 -5.11 -7.34
CA GLY A 63 -12.36 -4.32 -8.55
C GLY A 63 -11.49 -3.07 -8.64
N LEU A 64 -10.45 -2.95 -7.82
CA LEU A 64 -9.54 -1.79 -7.89
C LEU A 64 -8.63 -1.89 -9.12
N GLU A 65 -8.94 -1.12 -10.17
CA GLU A 65 -8.14 -1.05 -11.40
C GLU A 65 -6.64 -0.75 -11.18
N PRO A 66 -6.23 0.22 -10.35
CA PRO A 66 -4.81 0.48 -10.12
C PRO A 66 -4.07 -0.70 -9.49
N ALA A 67 -4.73 -1.56 -8.70
CA ALA A 67 -4.11 -2.78 -8.19
C ALA A 67 -3.90 -3.82 -9.30
N LYS A 68 -4.84 -3.91 -10.25
CA LYS A 68 -4.70 -4.78 -11.43
C LYS A 68 -3.54 -4.31 -12.32
N ASP A 69 -3.40 -3.00 -12.56
CA ASP A 69 -2.26 -2.46 -13.32
C ASP A 69 -0.92 -2.72 -12.62
N ALA A 70 -0.87 -2.53 -11.29
CA ALA A 70 0.33 -2.81 -10.50
C ALA A 70 0.74 -4.28 -10.57
N LEU A 71 -0.21 -5.22 -10.48
CA LEU A 71 0.05 -6.65 -10.65
C LEU A 71 0.58 -6.98 -12.04
N LYS A 72 -0.01 -6.38 -13.08
CA LYS A 72 0.42 -6.55 -14.47
C LYS A 72 1.85 -6.04 -14.69
N ARG A 73 2.21 -4.88 -14.11
CA ARG A 73 3.58 -4.34 -14.10
C ARG A 73 4.57 -5.24 -13.35
N MET A 74 4.13 -5.89 -12.28
CA MET A 74 4.92 -6.82 -11.48
C MET A 74 5.05 -8.22 -12.11
N GLY A 75 4.44 -8.46 -13.28
CA GLY A 75 4.51 -9.74 -14.00
C GLY A 75 3.51 -10.79 -13.50
N VAL A 76 2.52 -10.38 -12.70
CA VAL A 76 1.43 -11.25 -12.24
C VAL A 76 0.23 -11.00 -13.15
N VAL A 77 0.04 -11.90 -14.12
CA VAL A 77 -1.01 -11.80 -15.16
C VAL A 77 -2.31 -12.52 -14.77
N ASP A 78 -2.35 -13.19 -13.62
CA ASP A 78 -3.46 -14.05 -13.20
C ASP A 78 -4.46 -13.28 -12.29
N ILE A 79 -5.44 -12.61 -12.91
CA ILE A 79 -6.62 -12.02 -12.24
C ILE A 79 -7.76 -11.79 -13.23
#